data_AF-A0A2V4AVN7-F1
#
_entry.id   AF-A0A2V4AVN7-F1
#
_cell.length_a   1.000
_cell.length_b   1.000
_cell.length_c   1.000
_cell.angle_alpha   90.00
_cell.angle_beta   90.00
_cell.angle_gamma   90.00
#
_symmetry.space_group_name_H-M   'P 1'
#
loop_
_entity.id
_entity.type
_entity.pdbx_description
1 polymer ?
#
loop_
_entity_poly.entity_id
_entity_poly.type
_entity_poly.pdbx_seq_one_letter_code
_entity_poly.pdbx_strand_id
1 'polypeptide(L)'
;MNTVRELLEQRRDQALRDIVDLERQVADNEIPKEAAEKLRRRYEAAAAHAIDALETAPSIEEQEPSRTPRRSRARIVAYVAAAAAAVFAAVVLPQYVATRPDGGFVTGNEVAQTPTGTAPASPAPAPRDLSTVSEAEMEAVVKANPTVVGMRLALASRYLEKRNYDKAAEHYGVALKQDPGNPEVQAGAGWLLFKMGRTDAALRFVDQALAIAPTMQDALWFKANILLEGRKDPAGALAVLRPLAQRGDLDADLRQQVRQLIRVAEQAGGQ
;
A
#
# COMPACT_ATOMS: atom_id res chain seq x y z
N MET A 1 -8.45 17.19 -8.14
CA MET A 1 -7.39 17.56 -9.11
C MET A 1 -6.75 18.80 -8.55
N ASN A 2 -5.45 18.76 -8.23
CA ASN A 2 -4.76 19.92 -7.68
C ASN A 2 -4.70 21.01 -8.74
N THR A 3 -4.96 22.26 -8.34
CA THR A 3 -4.97 23.37 -9.29
C THR A 3 -3.54 23.66 -9.80
N VAL A 4 -3.41 24.29 -10.96
CA VAL A 4 -2.09 24.69 -11.50
C VAL A 4 -1.34 25.56 -10.49
N ARG A 5 -2.06 26.43 -9.79
CA ARG A 5 -1.52 27.27 -8.72
C ARG A 5 -1.00 26.45 -7.54
N GLU A 6 -1.76 25.46 -7.07
CA GLU A 6 -1.37 24.58 -5.96
C GLU A 6 -0.10 23.76 -6.28
N LEU A 7 0.06 23.32 -7.54
CA LEU A 7 1.29 22.64 -7.98
C LEU A 7 2.51 23.57 -7.99
N LEU A 8 2.31 24.85 -8.34
CA LEU A 8 3.39 25.84 -8.33
C LEU A 8 3.77 26.22 -6.89
N GLU A 9 2.80 26.36 -5.99
CA GLU A 9 3.04 26.57 -4.55
C GLU A 9 3.81 25.40 -3.94
N GLN A 10 3.38 24.16 -4.23
CA GLN A 10 4.07 22.96 -3.77
C GLN A 10 5.52 22.89 -4.29
N ARG A 11 5.75 23.29 -5.55
CA ARG A 11 7.09 23.30 -6.16
C ARG A 11 7.99 24.36 -5.55
N ARG A 12 7.47 25.58 -5.29
CA ARG A 12 8.19 26.64 -4.57
C ARG A 12 8.60 26.15 -3.19
N ASP A 13 7.65 25.63 -2.43
CA ASP A 13 7.88 25.25 -1.03
C ASP A 13 8.87 24.08 -0.91
N GLN A 14 8.84 23.14 -1.87
CA GLN A 14 9.83 22.06 -1.92
C GLN A 14 11.23 22.60 -2.20
N ALA A 15 11.39 23.48 -3.19
CA ALA A 15 12.69 24.04 -3.53
C ALA A 15 13.29 24.85 -2.36
N LEU A 16 12.47 25.59 -1.60
CA LEU A 16 12.92 26.31 -0.41
C LEU A 16 13.36 25.37 0.71
N ARG A 17 12.62 24.28 0.96
CA ARG A 17 13.04 23.25 1.93
C ARG A 17 14.37 22.62 1.54
N ASP A 18 14.54 22.28 0.26
CA ASP A 18 15.77 21.66 -0.25
C ASP A 18 16.99 22.59 -0.08
N ILE A 19 16.82 23.91 -0.18
CA ILE A 19 17.89 24.89 0.08
C ILE A 19 18.31 24.85 1.56
N VAL A 20 17.34 24.88 2.47
CA VAL A 20 17.62 24.84 3.92
C VAL A 20 18.30 23.53 4.32
N ASP A 21 17.82 22.41 3.78
CA ASP A 21 18.43 21.10 4.04
C ASP A 21 19.84 21.02 3.47
N LEU A 22 20.08 21.56 2.27
CA LEU A 22 21.40 21.61 1.66
C LEU A 22 22.39 22.45 2.48
N GLU A 23 21.95 23.60 3.02
CA GLU A 23 22.78 24.44 3.89
C GLU A 23 23.15 23.72 5.18
N ARG A 24 22.22 22.96 5.77
CA ARG A 24 22.49 22.10 6.92
C ARG A 24 23.52 21.02 6.60
N GLN A 25 23.37 20.32 5.48
CA GLN A 25 24.33 19.29 5.05
C GLN A 25 25.73 19.82 4.80
N VAL A 26 25.83 21.06 4.31
CA VAL A 26 27.13 21.75 4.17
C VAL A 26 27.72 22.12 5.53
N ALA A 27 26.88 22.58 6.48
CA ALA A 27 27.33 22.89 7.84
C ALA A 27 27.83 21.64 8.59
N ASP A 28 27.17 20.50 8.34
CA ASP A 28 27.51 19.20 8.91
C ASP A 28 28.68 18.50 8.18
N ASN A 29 29.28 19.15 7.17
CA ASN A 29 30.32 18.62 6.28
C ASN A 29 29.93 17.31 5.53
N GLU A 30 28.63 17.03 5.39
CA GLU A 30 28.13 15.89 4.60
C GLU A 30 28.29 16.13 3.09
N ILE A 31 28.26 17.40 2.66
CA ILE A 31 28.43 17.80 1.26
C ILE A 31 29.51 18.88 1.14
N PRO A 32 30.52 18.70 0.26
CA PRO A 32 31.50 19.74 -0.02
C PRO A 32 30.84 21.02 -0.56
N LYS A 33 31.27 22.19 -0.06
CA LYS A 33 30.73 23.51 -0.45
C LYS A 33 30.63 23.69 -1.97
N GLU A 34 31.66 23.29 -2.71
CA GLU A 34 31.70 23.40 -4.18
C GLU A 34 30.63 22.55 -4.89
N ALA A 35 30.28 21.38 -4.34
CA ALA A 35 29.22 20.54 -4.85
C ALA A 35 27.84 21.11 -4.50
N ALA A 36 27.70 21.66 -3.29
CA ALA A 36 26.47 22.31 -2.84
C ALA A 36 26.14 23.56 -3.66
N GLU A 37 27.13 24.35 -4.09
CA GLU A 37 26.91 25.54 -4.94
C GLU A 37 26.13 25.22 -6.23
N LYS A 38 26.38 24.07 -6.85
CA LYS A 38 25.65 23.64 -8.06
C LYS A 38 24.20 23.27 -7.76
N LEU A 39 23.97 22.62 -6.61
CA LEU A 39 22.64 22.22 -6.15
C LEU A 39 21.82 23.43 -5.71
N ARG A 40 22.43 24.34 -4.95
CA ARG A 40 21.84 25.61 -4.49
C ARG A 40 21.33 26.44 -5.67
N ARG A 41 22.16 26.66 -6.69
CA ARG A 41 21.72 27.36 -7.93
C ARG A 41 20.52 26.70 -8.61
N ARG A 42 20.44 25.37 -8.60
CA ARG A 42 19.31 24.64 -9.20
C ARG A 42 18.03 24.82 -8.38
N TYR A 43 18.11 24.75 -7.06
CA TYR A 43 16.96 24.96 -6.19
C TYR A 43 16.49 26.41 -6.21
N GLU A 44 17.41 27.38 -6.19
CA GLU A 44 17.10 28.81 -6.35
C GLU A 44 16.39 29.08 -7.68
N ALA A 45 16.87 28.52 -8.79
CA ALA A 45 16.21 28.66 -10.09
C ALA A 45 14.80 28.02 -10.11
N ALA A 46 14.64 26.87 -9.45
CA ALA A 46 13.34 26.21 -9.35
C ALA A 46 12.33 27.00 -8.49
N ALA A 47 12.80 27.60 -7.40
CA ALA A 47 11.98 28.48 -6.55
C ALA A 47 11.59 29.76 -7.30
N ALA A 48 12.55 30.42 -7.96
CA ALA A 48 12.33 31.64 -8.73
C ALA A 48 11.31 31.43 -9.86
N HIS A 49 11.45 30.34 -10.64
CA HIS A 49 10.48 30.00 -11.68
C HIS A 49 9.09 29.71 -11.11
N ALA A 50 8.99 29.06 -9.96
CA ALA A 50 7.69 28.78 -9.34
C ALA A 50 7.01 30.06 -8.85
N ILE A 51 7.78 31.01 -8.31
CA ILE A 51 7.28 32.31 -7.86
C ILE A 51 6.81 33.16 -9.05
N ASP A 52 7.62 33.29 -10.10
CA ASP A 52 7.27 34.02 -11.32
C ASP A 52 6.00 33.46 -12.00
N ALA A 53 5.89 32.13 -12.05
CA ALA A 53 4.69 31.46 -12.55
C ALA A 53 3.45 31.67 -11.67
N LEU A 54 3.62 31.89 -10.35
CA LEU A 54 2.51 32.21 -9.44
C LEU A 54 2.03 33.65 -9.57
N GLU A 55 2.95 34.58 -9.87
CA GLU A 55 2.65 35.99 -10.12
C GLU A 55 1.91 36.18 -11.45
N THR A 56 2.23 35.36 -12.46
CA THR A 56 1.61 35.40 -13.79
C THR A 56 0.37 34.51 -13.92
N ALA A 57 0.06 33.69 -12.92
CA ALA A 57 -1.10 32.79 -12.95
C ALA A 57 -2.43 33.57 -12.84
N PRO A 58 -3.36 33.43 -13.81
CA PRO A 58 -4.66 34.12 -13.77
C PRO A 58 -5.48 33.70 -12.55
N SER A 59 -6.11 34.68 -11.90
CA SER A 59 -6.93 34.49 -10.71
C SER A 59 -8.34 34.02 -11.10
N ILE A 60 -8.56 32.71 -11.03
CA ILE A 60 -9.82 31.94 -11.01
C ILE A 60 -10.94 32.36 -11.99
N GLU A 61 -11.23 31.52 -13.00
CA GLU A 61 -12.58 30.92 -13.24
C GLU A 61 -12.58 29.94 -14.44
N GLU A 62 -13.35 28.86 -14.27
CA GLU A 62 -13.99 27.99 -15.26
C GLU A 62 -13.24 27.50 -16.51
N GLN A 63 -13.03 26.17 -16.58
CA GLN A 63 -13.41 25.40 -17.78
C GLN A 63 -13.50 23.89 -17.49
N GLU A 64 -14.71 23.36 -17.64
CA GLU A 64 -15.04 21.92 -17.69
C GLU A 64 -14.52 21.25 -19.00
N PRO A 65 -14.61 19.91 -19.13
CA PRO A 65 -13.47 19.10 -19.56
C PRO A 65 -13.36 18.91 -21.07
N SER A 66 -12.12 18.98 -21.59
CA SER A 66 -11.80 18.52 -22.93
C SER A 66 -11.14 17.12 -22.90
N ARG A 67 -11.64 16.28 -23.80
CA ARG A 67 -11.39 14.84 -23.92
C ARG A 67 -9.94 14.50 -24.31
N THR A 68 -9.32 13.63 -23.50
CA THR A 68 -8.33 12.56 -23.80
C THR A 68 -6.98 12.91 -24.48
N PRO A 69 -5.87 12.26 -24.06
CA PRO A 69 -5.63 10.89 -24.49
C PRO A 69 -5.33 9.94 -23.33
N ARG A 70 -5.67 8.67 -23.56
CA ARG A 70 -5.41 7.49 -22.74
C ARG A 70 -3.89 7.35 -22.49
N ARG A 71 -3.35 8.12 -21.55
CA ARG A 71 -2.00 7.92 -20.99
C ARG A 71 -2.00 6.59 -20.26
N SER A 72 -1.02 5.76 -20.56
CA SER A 72 -1.01 4.34 -20.22
C SER A 72 -1.29 4.12 -18.74
N ARG A 73 -2.44 3.51 -18.44
CA ARG A 73 -2.80 3.05 -17.09
C ARG A 73 -1.63 2.31 -16.42
N ALA A 74 -0.79 1.63 -17.21
CA ALA A 74 0.45 0.98 -16.77
C ALA A 74 1.44 1.89 -16.01
N ARG A 75 1.64 3.15 -16.39
CA ARG A 75 2.60 4.04 -15.68
C ARG A 75 2.02 4.55 -14.36
N ILE A 76 0.73 4.89 -14.33
CA ILE A 76 0.04 5.32 -13.10
C ILE A 76 -0.07 4.15 -12.13
N VAL A 77 -0.41 2.96 -12.62
CA VAL A 77 -0.43 1.72 -11.83
C VAL A 77 0.97 1.41 -11.28
N ALA A 78 2.04 1.59 -12.06
CA ALA A 78 3.40 1.40 -11.57
C ALA A 78 3.82 2.40 -10.47
N TYR A 79 3.41 3.67 -10.56
CA TYR A 79 3.66 4.66 -9.51
C TYR A 79 2.84 4.39 -8.24
N VAL A 80 1.56 4.00 -8.39
CA VAL A 80 0.71 3.61 -7.26
C VAL A 80 1.23 2.33 -6.60
N ALA A 81 1.72 1.37 -7.39
CA ALA A 81 2.39 0.16 -6.91
C ALA A 81 3.63 0.47 -6.08
N ALA A 82 4.51 1.31 -6.61
CA ALA A 82 5.72 1.73 -5.90
C ALA A 82 5.38 2.49 -4.62
N ALA A 83 4.38 3.37 -4.64
CA ALA A 83 3.97 4.16 -3.48
C ALA A 83 3.28 3.31 -2.39
N ALA A 84 2.32 2.44 -2.75
CA ALA A 84 1.64 1.58 -1.79
C ALA A 84 2.61 0.61 -1.10
N ALA A 85 3.51 -0.01 -1.88
CA ALA A 85 4.52 -0.88 -1.33
C ALA A 85 5.62 -0.14 -0.55
N ALA A 86 5.99 1.09 -0.95
CA ALA A 86 6.93 1.91 -0.20
C ALA A 86 6.33 2.42 1.11
N VAL A 87 5.05 2.81 1.14
CA VAL A 87 4.34 3.17 2.37
C VAL A 87 4.19 1.96 3.28
N PHE A 88 3.82 0.81 2.73
CA PHE A 88 3.75 -0.44 3.48
C PHE A 88 5.12 -0.80 4.07
N ALA A 89 6.17 -0.80 3.24
CA ALA A 89 7.53 -1.07 3.68
C ALA A 89 8.03 -0.03 4.71
N ALA A 90 7.77 1.26 4.53
CA ALA A 90 8.19 2.31 5.47
C ALA A 90 7.47 2.23 6.83
N VAL A 91 6.28 1.63 6.88
CA VAL A 91 5.55 1.39 8.14
C VAL A 91 6.06 0.13 8.86
N VAL A 92 6.52 -0.88 8.10
CA VAL A 92 7.03 -2.15 8.62
C VAL A 92 8.51 -2.08 9.01
N LEU A 93 9.36 -1.47 8.18
CA LEU A 93 10.84 -1.43 8.31
C LEU A 93 11.38 -0.82 9.62
N PRO A 94 10.78 0.19 10.26
CA PRO A 94 11.35 0.81 11.46
C PRO A 94 11.48 -0.12 12.68
N GLN A 95 10.86 -1.32 12.67
CA GLN A 95 10.97 -2.28 13.78
C GLN A 95 11.98 -3.41 13.54
N TYR A 96 12.60 -3.46 12.36
CA TYR A 96 13.49 -4.55 11.94
C TYR A 96 14.90 -4.08 11.59
N VAL A 97 15.31 -2.89 12.07
CA VAL A 97 16.73 -2.50 12.08
C VAL A 97 17.45 -3.33 13.17
N ALA A 98 17.57 -4.63 12.91
CA ALA A 98 18.65 -5.44 13.44
C ALA A 98 19.88 -5.17 12.56
N THR A 99 21.05 -5.11 13.18
CA THR A 99 22.34 -4.93 12.49
C THR A 99 22.46 -5.88 11.31
N ARG A 100 22.67 -5.31 10.12
CA ARG A 100 22.99 -6.03 8.88
C ARG A 100 24.15 -7.01 9.16
N PRO A 101 24.02 -8.31 8.83
CA PRO A 101 25.20 -9.16 8.72
C PRO A 101 26.02 -8.71 7.51
N ASP A 102 27.34 -8.60 7.71
CA ASP A 102 28.29 -8.27 6.64
C ASP A 102 28.24 -9.36 5.54
N GLY A 103 28.02 -8.92 4.29
CA GLY A 103 28.17 -9.78 3.10
C GLY A 103 26.92 -10.09 2.27
N GLY A 104 25.77 -9.45 2.52
CA GLY A 104 24.57 -9.64 1.69
C GLY A 104 24.61 -8.86 0.38
N PHE A 105 24.79 -9.52 -0.76
CA PHE A 105 24.66 -8.92 -2.09
C PHE A 105 23.21 -8.54 -2.41
N VAL A 106 23.02 -7.32 -2.89
CA VAL A 106 21.79 -6.87 -3.58
C VAL A 106 22.14 -6.74 -5.05
N THR A 107 21.79 -7.76 -5.84
CA THR A 107 21.68 -7.64 -7.30
C THR A 107 20.18 -7.57 -7.58
N GLY A 108 19.61 -6.47 -8.06
CA GLY A 108 20.04 -5.69 -9.21
C GLY A 108 19.30 -6.27 -10.43
N ASN A 109 18.25 -5.58 -10.86
CA ASN A 109 17.51 -5.73 -12.13
C ASN A 109 17.80 -6.97 -12.99
N GLU A 110 16.79 -7.84 -13.15
CA GLU A 110 16.73 -8.74 -14.30
C GLU A 110 15.67 -8.25 -15.29
N VAL A 111 16.19 -7.95 -16.47
CA VAL A 111 15.52 -7.42 -17.65
C VAL A 111 14.53 -8.46 -18.18
N ALA A 112 13.31 -8.03 -18.47
CA ALA A 112 12.30 -8.84 -19.14
C ALA A 112 12.85 -9.43 -20.44
N GLN A 113 12.99 -10.75 -20.51
CA GLN A 113 13.06 -11.49 -21.76
C GLN A 113 11.68 -12.09 -22.03
N THR A 114 11.04 -11.61 -23.08
CA THR A 114 9.83 -12.21 -23.68
C THR A 114 10.18 -13.55 -24.33
N PRO A 115 9.50 -14.66 -24.01
CA PRO A 115 9.38 -15.76 -24.93
C PRO A 115 8.08 -15.59 -25.73
N THR A 116 8.21 -15.30 -27.02
CA THR A 116 7.20 -15.56 -28.03
C THR A 116 6.96 -17.06 -28.12
N GLY A 117 5.74 -17.52 -27.83
CA GLY A 117 5.34 -18.91 -27.99
C GLY A 117 3.86 -19.10 -27.72
N THR A 118 3.05 -19.02 -28.78
CA THR A 118 1.62 -19.36 -28.74
C THR A 118 1.48 -20.88 -28.66
N ALA A 119 1.23 -21.42 -27.46
CA ALA A 119 0.77 -22.79 -27.25
C ALA A 119 -0.69 -22.77 -26.77
N PRO A 120 -1.55 -23.69 -27.26
CA PRO A 120 -2.97 -23.69 -26.91
C PRO A 120 -3.17 -23.98 -25.43
N ALA A 121 -4.00 -23.17 -24.77
CA ALA A 121 -4.32 -23.29 -23.36
C ALA A 121 -4.97 -24.66 -23.08
N SER A 122 -4.25 -25.52 -22.35
CA SER A 122 -4.87 -26.68 -21.70
C SER A 122 -5.86 -26.18 -20.64
N PRO A 123 -7.02 -26.84 -20.45
CA PRO A 123 -7.95 -26.49 -19.39
C PRO A 123 -7.23 -26.53 -18.05
N ALA A 124 -7.40 -25.47 -17.25
CA ALA A 124 -6.75 -25.35 -15.96
C ALA A 124 -7.07 -26.59 -15.10
N PRO A 125 -6.06 -27.26 -14.51
CA PRO A 125 -6.31 -28.35 -13.59
C PRO A 125 -7.17 -27.86 -12.42
N ALA A 126 -8.03 -28.74 -11.89
CA ALA A 126 -8.88 -28.43 -10.75
C ALA A 126 -8.07 -27.77 -9.61
N PRO A 127 -8.65 -26.82 -8.86
CA PRO A 127 -7.95 -26.14 -7.77
C PRO A 127 -7.33 -27.19 -6.83
N ARG A 128 -6.01 -27.24 -6.76
CA ARG A 128 -5.33 -28.10 -5.78
C ARG A 128 -5.66 -27.58 -4.39
N ASP A 129 -6.02 -28.49 -3.50
CA ASP A 129 -6.21 -28.17 -2.10
C ASP A 129 -4.87 -27.74 -1.47
N LEU A 130 -4.73 -26.43 -1.26
CA LEU A 130 -3.52 -25.82 -0.71
C LEU A 130 -3.31 -26.16 0.77
N SER A 131 -4.31 -26.73 1.47
CA SER A 131 -4.17 -27.15 2.86
C SER A 131 -3.12 -28.25 3.04
N THR A 132 -2.90 -29.07 2.00
CA THR A 132 -1.96 -30.20 2.00
C THR A 132 -0.56 -29.84 1.47
N VAL A 133 -0.43 -28.69 0.82
CA VAL A 133 0.83 -28.20 0.25
C VAL A 133 1.61 -27.46 1.33
N SER A 134 2.88 -27.80 1.52
CA SER A 134 3.74 -27.14 2.51
C SER A 134 4.12 -25.71 2.08
N GLU A 135 4.48 -24.85 3.04
CA GLU A 135 4.97 -23.51 2.72
C GLU A 135 6.24 -23.57 1.86
N ALA A 136 7.12 -24.54 2.10
CA ALA A 136 8.33 -24.71 1.30
C ALA A 136 8.01 -24.97 -0.18
N GLU A 137 6.99 -25.78 -0.46
CA GLU A 137 6.53 -26.04 -1.84
C GLU A 137 5.89 -24.80 -2.45
N MET A 138 5.06 -24.07 -1.69
CA MET A 138 4.47 -22.81 -2.15
C MET A 138 5.54 -21.74 -2.42
N GLU A 139 6.56 -21.63 -1.57
CA GLU A 139 7.70 -20.72 -1.73
C GLU A 139 8.51 -21.07 -2.99
N ALA A 140 8.72 -22.36 -3.26
CA ALA A 140 9.36 -22.82 -4.49
C ALA A 140 8.55 -22.42 -5.73
N VAL A 141 7.22 -22.56 -5.69
CA VAL A 141 6.33 -22.12 -6.77
C VAL A 141 6.42 -20.63 -7.01
N VAL A 142 6.41 -19.83 -5.94
CA VAL A 142 6.50 -18.37 -6.02
C VAL A 142 7.89 -17.91 -6.48
N LYS A 143 8.95 -18.60 -6.09
CA LYS A 143 10.31 -18.34 -6.56
C LYS A 143 10.44 -18.63 -8.06
N ALA A 144 9.86 -19.74 -8.53
CA ALA A 144 9.86 -20.10 -9.94
C ALA A 144 8.91 -19.23 -10.78
N ASN A 145 7.83 -18.73 -10.18
CA ASN A 145 6.81 -17.92 -10.86
C ASN A 145 6.51 -16.66 -10.03
N PRO A 146 7.39 -15.63 -10.08
CA PRO A 146 7.30 -14.49 -9.20
C PRO A 146 6.00 -13.71 -9.30
N THR A 147 5.31 -13.76 -10.43
CA THR A 147 4.12 -12.97 -10.78
C THR A 147 2.79 -13.56 -10.30
N VAL A 148 2.80 -14.73 -9.65
CA VAL A 148 1.57 -15.40 -9.19
C VAL A 148 1.09 -14.79 -7.87
N VAL A 149 0.38 -13.66 -7.97
CA VAL A 149 -0.12 -12.89 -6.81
C VAL A 149 -0.97 -13.73 -5.88
N GLY A 150 -1.87 -14.58 -6.41
CA GLY A 150 -2.74 -15.43 -5.59
C GLY A 150 -1.97 -16.41 -4.70
N MET A 151 -0.86 -16.99 -5.18
CA MET A 151 -0.03 -17.88 -4.35
C MET A 151 0.72 -17.10 -3.26
N ARG A 152 1.16 -15.87 -3.57
CA ARG A 152 1.76 -14.97 -2.57
C ARG A 152 0.77 -14.58 -1.48
N LEU A 153 -0.48 -14.30 -1.85
CA LEU A 153 -1.54 -14.01 -0.87
C LEU A 153 -1.79 -15.21 0.04
N ALA A 154 -1.89 -16.42 -0.51
CA ALA A 154 -2.06 -17.63 0.28
C ALA A 154 -0.89 -17.87 1.26
N LEU A 155 0.36 -17.67 0.82
CA LEU A 155 1.53 -17.71 1.71
C LEU A 155 1.47 -16.63 2.79
N ALA A 156 1.12 -15.40 2.41
CA ALA A 156 1.04 -14.28 3.35
C ALA A 156 0.00 -14.55 4.45
N SER A 157 -1.19 -15.02 4.08
CA SER A 157 -2.25 -15.40 5.03
C SER A 157 -1.81 -16.54 5.94
N ARG A 158 -1.14 -17.58 5.41
CA ARG A 158 -0.65 -18.69 6.22
C ARG A 158 0.46 -18.26 7.20
N TYR A 159 1.38 -17.39 6.79
CA TYR A 159 2.37 -16.82 7.70
C TYR A 159 1.74 -15.91 8.75
N LEU A 160 0.69 -15.15 8.38
CA LEU A 160 -0.07 -14.31 9.30
C LEU A 160 -0.77 -15.15 10.38
N GLU A 161 -1.41 -16.26 10.01
CA GLU A 161 -2.03 -17.22 10.94
C GLU A 161 -0.99 -17.78 11.93
N LYS A 162 0.21 -18.10 11.44
CA LYS A 162 1.36 -18.54 12.25
C LYS A 162 2.05 -17.41 13.02
N ARG A 163 1.54 -16.17 12.94
CA ARG A 163 2.11 -14.95 13.53
C ARG A 163 3.55 -14.64 13.08
N ASN A 164 3.98 -15.22 11.95
CA ASN A 164 5.23 -14.86 11.32
C ASN A 164 5.01 -13.61 10.45
N TYR A 165 4.92 -12.46 11.13
CA TYR A 165 4.57 -11.19 10.51
C TYR A 165 5.63 -10.71 9.50
N ASP A 166 6.88 -11.10 9.68
CA ASP A 166 8.00 -10.74 8.81
C ASP A 166 7.81 -11.33 7.41
N LYS A 167 7.57 -12.65 7.36
CA LYS A 167 7.31 -13.34 6.09
C LYS A 167 5.98 -12.95 5.49
N ALA A 168 4.97 -12.70 6.31
CA ALA A 168 3.70 -12.17 5.82
C ALA A 168 3.89 -10.80 5.15
N ALA A 169 4.69 -9.91 5.76
CA ALA A 169 4.98 -8.58 5.21
C ALA A 169 5.78 -8.65 3.91
N GLU A 170 6.74 -9.58 3.79
CA GLU A 170 7.46 -9.82 2.54
C GLU A 170 6.49 -10.16 1.41
N HIS A 171 5.62 -11.15 1.62
CA HIS A 171 4.70 -11.62 0.59
C HIS A 171 3.61 -10.58 0.25
N TYR A 172 3.02 -9.91 1.24
CA TYR A 172 2.09 -8.81 0.99
C TYR A 172 2.77 -7.63 0.30
N GLY A 173 4.01 -7.29 0.68
CA GLY A 173 4.77 -6.22 0.07
C GLY A 173 5.06 -6.47 -1.40
N VAL A 174 5.40 -7.70 -1.79
CA VAL A 174 5.57 -8.07 -3.20
C VAL A 174 4.22 -8.08 -3.93
N ALA A 175 3.17 -8.63 -3.32
CA ALA A 175 1.83 -8.62 -3.90
C ALA A 175 1.32 -7.19 -4.19
N LEU A 176 1.54 -6.24 -3.27
CA LEU A 176 1.20 -4.82 -3.46
C LEU A 176 1.98 -4.17 -4.61
N LYS A 177 3.25 -4.56 -4.82
CA LYS A 177 4.04 -4.07 -5.97
C LYS A 177 3.53 -4.61 -7.30
N GLN A 178 2.99 -5.82 -7.30
CA GLN A 178 2.54 -6.49 -8.53
C GLN A 178 1.13 -6.08 -8.91
N ASP A 179 0.24 -5.98 -7.92
CA ASP A 179 -1.15 -5.64 -8.12
C ASP A 179 -1.65 -4.70 -7.01
N PRO A 180 -1.31 -3.41 -7.07
CA PRO A 180 -1.72 -2.45 -6.04
C PRO A 180 -3.22 -2.15 -6.03
N GLY A 181 -3.94 -2.51 -7.09
CA GLY A 181 -5.38 -2.30 -7.22
C GLY A 181 -6.20 -3.48 -6.73
N ASN A 182 -5.54 -4.54 -6.23
CA ASN A 182 -6.24 -5.72 -5.74
C ASN A 182 -6.79 -5.47 -4.33
N PRO A 183 -8.12 -5.47 -4.13
CA PRO A 183 -8.72 -5.23 -2.83
C PRO A 183 -8.35 -6.31 -1.80
N GLU A 184 -8.11 -7.55 -2.24
CA GLU A 184 -7.70 -8.64 -1.34
C GLU A 184 -6.29 -8.42 -0.78
N VAL A 185 -5.36 -7.97 -1.63
CA VAL A 185 -4.00 -7.61 -1.22
C VAL A 185 -4.04 -6.44 -0.23
N GLN A 186 -4.83 -5.40 -0.53
CA GLN A 186 -4.97 -4.23 0.34
C GLN A 186 -5.60 -4.58 1.69
N ALA A 187 -6.69 -5.37 1.70
CA ALA A 187 -7.36 -5.80 2.91
C ALA A 187 -6.45 -6.67 3.79
N GLY A 188 -5.77 -7.65 3.19
CA GLY A 188 -4.82 -8.52 3.91
C GLY A 188 -3.61 -7.76 4.46
N ALA A 189 -3.04 -6.83 3.69
CA ALA A 189 -1.98 -5.94 4.16
C ALA A 189 -2.45 -5.06 5.32
N GLY A 190 -3.66 -4.52 5.25
CA GLY A 190 -4.28 -3.76 6.34
C GLY A 190 -4.45 -4.61 7.61
N TRP A 191 -4.90 -5.86 7.47
CA TRP A 191 -5.03 -6.77 8.59
C TRP A 191 -3.69 -7.13 9.23
N LEU A 192 -2.65 -7.38 8.44
CA LEU A 192 -1.29 -7.57 8.94
C LEU A 192 -0.78 -6.34 9.71
N LEU A 193 -0.97 -5.13 9.16
CA LEU A 193 -0.59 -3.88 9.83
C LEU A 193 -1.29 -3.74 11.18
N PHE A 194 -2.55 -4.12 11.27
CA PHE A 194 -3.26 -4.13 12.56
C PHE A 194 -2.64 -5.12 13.55
N LYS A 195 -2.28 -6.33 13.11
CA LYS A 195 -1.56 -7.30 13.95
C LYS A 195 -0.18 -6.81 14.39
N MET A 196 0.47 -5.95 13.61
CA MET A 196 1.70 -5.24 13.98
C MET A 196 1.46 -3.96 14.82
N GLY A 197 0.23 -3.71 15.27
CA GLY A 197 -0.13 -2.55 16.10
C GLY A 197 -0.22 -1.21 15.35
N ARG A 198 -0.24 -1.23 14.02
CA ARG A 198 -0.30 -0.03 13.16
C ARG A 198 -1.73 0.31 12.77
N THR A 199 -2.56 0.61 13.76
CA THR A 199 -4.01 0.82 13.60
C THR A 199 -4.39 1.81 12.50
N ASP A 200 -3.79 3.00 12.46
CA ASP A 200 -4.18 4.02 11.47
C ASP A 200 -3.73 3.66 10.04
N ALA A 201 -2.59 2.98 9.90
CA ALA A 201 -2.17 2.45 8.60
C ALA A 201 -3.10 1.31 8.16
N ALA A 202 -3.48 0.42 9.09
CA ALA A 202 -4.41 -0.66 8.83
C ALA A 202 -5.75 -0.17 8.30
N LEU A 203 -6.35 0.84 8.94
CA LEU A 203 -7.62 1.43 8.47
C LEU A 203 -7.49 2.01 7.07
N ARG A 204 -6.40 2.74 6.76
CA ARG A 204 -6.19 3.29 5.41
C ARG A 204 -6.17 2.20 4.34
N PHE A 205 -5.45 1.10 4.57
CA PHE A 205 -5.37 -0.02 3.62
C PHE A 205 -6.71 -0.75 3.46
N VAL A 206 -7.43 -0.99 4.56
CA VAL A 206 -8.76 -1.61 4.51
C VAL A 206 -9.80 -0.70 3.84
N ASP A 207 -9.72 0.62 4.07
CA ASP A 207 -10.59 1.60 3.42
C ASP A 207 -10.32 1.69 1.91
N GLN A 208 -9.06 1.57 1.48
CA GLN A 208 -8.72 1.45 0.06
C GLN A 208 -9.33 0.20 -0.56
N ALA A 209 -9.26 -0.94 0.13
CA ALA A 209 -9.87 -2.18 -0.34
C ALA A 209 -11.39 -2.02 -0.50
N LEU A 210 -12.06 -1.41 0.48
CA LEU A 210 -13.50 -1.15 0.46
C LEU A 210 -13.91 -0.07 -0.55
N ALA A 211 -13.04 0.85 -0.91
CA ALA A 211 -13.29 1.80 -1.99
C ALA A 211 -13.36 1.10 -3.35
N ILE A 212 -12.62 0.00 -3.53
CA ILE A 212 -12.61 -0.81 -4.77
C ILE A 212 -13.70 -1.88 -4.73
N ALA A 213 -13.87 -2.57 -3.61
CA ALA A 213 -14.84 -3.62 -3.39
C ALA A 213 -15.68 -3.35 -2.11
N PRO A 214 -16.72 -2.49 -2.20
CA PRO A 214 -17.49 -2.05 -1.02
C PRO A 214 -18.22 -3.16 -0.27
N THR A 215 -18.46 -4.29 -0.94
CA THR A 215 -19.17 -5.45 -0.41
C THR A 215 -18.23 -6.60 -0.06
N MET A 216 -16.92 -6.40 -0.03
CA MET A 216 -15.95 -7.43 0.37
C MET A 216 -16.13 -7.78 1.85
N GLN A 217 -16.60 -9.00 2.12
CA GLN A 217 -16.99 -9.43 3.47
C GLN A 217 -15.79 -9.40 4.45
N ASP A 218 -14.63 -9.91 4.01
CA ASP A 218 -13.40 -9.91 4.82
C ASP A 218 -12.93 -8.51 5.18
N ALA A 219 -12.94 -7.57 4.23
CA ALA A 219 -12.50 -6.20 4.46
C ALA A 219 -13.44 -5.46 5.44
N LEU A 220 -14.76 -5.68 5.35
CA LEU A 220 -15.73 -5.16 6.32
C LEU A 220 -15.49 -5.75 7.72
N TRP A 221 -15.22 -7.06 7.79
CA TRP A 221 -14.91 -7.73 9.03
C TRP A 221 -13.58 -7.24 9.63
N PHE A 222 -12.52 -7.08 8.85
CA PHE A 222 -11.24 -6.49 9.30
C PHE A 222 -11.45 -5.07 9.81
N LYS A 223 -12.18 -4.21 9.07
CA LYS A 223 -12.46 -2.84 9.49
C LYS A 223 -13.14 -2.80 10.84
N ALA A 224 -14.17 -3.62 11.04
CA ALA A 224 -14.89 -3.68 12.30
C ALA A 224 -13.99 -4.09 13.48
N ASN A 225 -13.13 -5.11 13.29
CA ASN A 225 -12.16 -5.51 14.32
C ASN A 225 -11.17 -4.39 14.63
N ILE A 226 -10.63 -3.71 13.60
CA ILE A 226 -9.66 -2.63 13.77
C ILE A 226 -10.30 -1.44 14.51
N LEU A 227 -11.55 -1.09 14.20
CA LEU A 227 -12.29 -0.03 14.89
C LEU A 227 -12.51 -0.40 16.37
N LEU A 228 -12.99 -1.62 16.64
CA LEU A 228 -13.30 -2.06 17.99
C LEU A 228 -12.05 -2.21 18.86
N GLU A 229 -11.03 -2.91 18.37
CA GLU A 229 -9.86 -3.27 19.16
C GLU A 229 -8.76 -2.20 19.09
N GLY A 230 -8.50 -1.67 17.90
CA GLY A 230 -7.40 -0.75 17.65
C GLY A 230 -7.75 0.70 17.96
N ARG A 231 -8.94 1.15 17.54
CA ARG A 231 -9.41 2.53 17.80
C ARG A 231 -10.24 2.68 19.05
N LYS A 232 -10.62 1.56 19.68
CA LYS A 232 -11.56 1.54 20.83
C LYS A 232 -12.87 2.27 20.48
N ASP A 233 -13.32 2.11 19.23
CA ASP A 233 -14.52 2.72 18.69
C ASP A 233 -15.60 1.65 18.44
N PRO A 234 -16.35 1.25 19.50
CA PRO A 234 -17.42 0.27 19.36
C PRO A 234 -18.57 0.78 18.49
N ALA A 235 -18.83 2.09 18.49
CA ALA A 235 -19.90 2.68 17.68
C ALA A 235 -19.59 2.55 16.18
N GLY A 236 -18.36 2.90 15.78
CA GLY A 236 -17.88 2.71 14.40
C GLY A 236 -17.87 1.25 13.98
N ALA A 237 -17.47 0.34 14.87
CA ALA A 237 -17.51 -1.10 14.59
C ALA A 237 -18.95 -1.60 14.34
N LEU A 238 -19.92 -1.19 15.17
CA LEU A 238 -21.33 -1.55 15.01
C LEU A 238 -21.94 -0.99 13.72
N ALA A 239 -21.53 0.21 13.29
CA ALA A 239 -21.98 0.80 12.04
C ALA A 239 -21.57 -0.05 10.82
N VAL A 240 -20.45 -0.76 10.89
CA VAL A 240 -19.98 -1.69 9.85
C VAL A 240 -20.62 -3.08 10.00
N LEU A 241 -20.71 -3.60 11.22
CA LEU A 241 -21.15 -4.97 11.48
C LEU A 241 -22.64 -5.20 11.28
N ARG A 242 -23.49 -4.23 11.63
CA ARG A 242 -24.94 -4.40 11.52
C ARG A 242 -25.40 -4.62 10.07
N PRO A 243 -24.97 -3.81 9.07
CA PRO A 243 -25.25 -4.10 7.67
C PRO A 243 -24.67 -5.44 7.21
N LEU A 244 -23.43 -5.77 7.63
CA LEU A 244 -22.79 -7.04 7.28
C LEU A 244 -23.63 -8.23 7.78
N ALA A 245 -24.12 -8.20 9.02
CA ALA A 245 -24.91 -9.29 9.62
C ALA A 245 -26.25 -9.58 8.91
N GLN A 246 -26.81 -8.59 8.20
CA GLN A 246 -28.07 -8.74 7.47
C GLN A 246 -27.89 -9.39 6.09
N ARG A 247 -26.65 -9.65 5.69
CA ARG A 247 -26.35 -10.26 4.40
C ARG A 247 -26.67 -11.75 4.38
N GLY A 248 -27.42 -12.17 3.37
CA GLY A 248 -27.77 -13.58 3.17
C GLY A 248 -26.64 -14.44 2.62
N ASP A 249 -25.60 -13.83 2.06
CA ASP A 249 -24.46 -14.49 1.40
C ASP A 249 -23.26 -14.75 2.32
N LEU A 250 -23.41 -14.54 3.63
CA LEU A 250 -22.39 -14.88 4.63
C LEU A 250 -22.29 -16.40 4.80
N ASP A 251 -21.08 -16.94 4.76
CA ASP A 251 -20.83 -18.31 5.22
C ASP A 251 -21.14 -18.47 6.72
N ALA A 252 -21.30 -19.72 7.17
CA ALA A 252 -21.75 -20.00 8.53
C ALA A 252 -20.76 -19.50 9.61
N ASP A 253 -19.46 -19.62 9.35
CA ASP A 253 -18.41 -19.29 10.30
C ASP A 253 -18.28 -17.78 10.45
N LEU A 254 -18.19 -17.06 9.33
CA LEU A 254 -18.14 -15.60 9.32
C LEU A 254 -19.41 -15.01 9.94
N ARG A 255 -20.58 -15.59 9.70
CA ARG A 255 -21.83 -15.17 10.35
C ARG A 255 -21.78 -15.32 11.87
N GLN A 256 -21.17 -16.39 12.39
CA GLN A 256 -20.95 -16.54 13.83
C GLN A 256 -19.97 -15.49 14.35
N GLN A 257 -18.86 -15.27 13.65
CA GLN A 257 -17.86 -14.28 14.04
C GLN A 257 -18.44 -12.86 14.08
N VAL A 258 -19.22 -12.47 13.08
CA VAL A 258 -19.90 -11.16 13.02
C VAL A 258 -20.86 -11.00 14.20
N ARG A 259 -21.69 -12.00 14.50
CA ARG A 259 -22.59 -11.97 15.67
C ARG A 259 -21.82 -11.83 16.98
N GLN A 260 -20.72 -12.56 17.13
CA GLN A 260 -19.88 -12.45 18.31
C GLN A 260 -19.31 -11.05 18.45
N LEU A 261 -18.78 -10.48 17.36
CA LEU A 261 -18.16 -9.16 17.38
C LEU A 261 -19.18 -8.05 17.69
N ILE A 262 -20.43 -8.17 17.21
CA ILE A 262 -21.52 -7.27 17.58
C ILE A 262 -21.75 -7.28 19.09
N ARG A 263 -21.84 -8.46 19.72
CA ARG A 263 -22.03 -8.57 21.16
C ARG A 263 -20.91 -7.90 21.94
N VAL A 264 -19.65 -8.11 21.52
CA VAL A 264 -18.48 -7.48 22.15
C VAL A 264 -18.55 -5.97 22.02
N ALA A 265 -18.89 -5.45 20.83
CA ALA A 265 -18.99 -4.01 20.60
C ALA A 265 -20.13 -3.37 21.41
N GLU A 266 -21.28 -4.03 21.55
CA GLU A 266 -22.40 -3.56 22.38
C GLU A 266 -22.03 -3.50 23.87
N GLN A 267 -21.30 -4.50 24.36
CA GLN A 267 -20.80 -4.50 25.74
C GLN A 267 -19.79 -3.39 25.99
N ALA A 268 -18.90 -3.15 25.03
CA ALA A 268 -17.87 -2.12 25.13
C ALA A 268 -18.43 -0.68 25.01
N GLY A 269 -19.52 -0.48 24.26
CA GLY A 269 -20.16 0.83 24.09
C GLY A 269 -21.19 1.19 25.16
N GLY A 270 -21.57 0.24 26.02
CA GLY A 270 -22.49 0.47 27.16
C GLY A 270 -21.79 0.79 28.48
N GLN A 271 -20.45 0.86 28.48
CA GLN A 271 -19.61 1.28 29.61
C GLN A 271 -19.16 2.72 29.44
#